data_AF-A0A951MFY3-F1
#
_entry.id   AF-A0A951MFY3-F1
#
_cell.length_a   1.000
_cell.length_b   1.000
_cell.length_c   1.000
_cell.angle_alpha   90.00
_cell.angle_beta   90.00
_cell.angle_gamma   90.00
#
_symmetry.space_group_name_H-M   'P 1'
#
loop_
_entity.id
_entity.type
_entity.pdbx_description
1 polymer ?
#
loop_
_entity_poly.entity_id
_entity_poly.type
_entity_poly.pdbx_seq_one_letter_code
_entity_poly.pdbx_strand_id
1 'polypeptide(L)' 'APAAILPWLKRVTAIATAIVCGLLAWHTFRFVRDERMYSDVEVAGLPVWLWQAILPFGFALMTWRFLFNALFPKLPEPSR' A
#
# COMPACT_ATOMS: atom_id res chain seq x y z
N ALA A 1 17.05 20.38 20.97
CA ALA A 1 17.81 19.63 19.94
C ALA A 1 16.83 18.93 18.99
N PRO A 2 16.70 19.37 17.74
CA PRO A 2 15.72 18.83 16.78
C PRO A 2 15.93 17.34 16.42
N ALA A 3 17.10 16.77 16.75
CA ALA A 3 17.47 15.39 16.42
C ALA A 3 16.60 14.29 17.07
N ALA A 4 15.95 14.56 18.21
CA ALA A 4 15.18 13.55 18.93
C ALA A 4 13.78 13.28 18.34
N ILE A 5 13.21 14.22 17.58
CA ILE A 5 11.81 14.16 17.09
C ILE A 5 11.72 13.55 15.69
N LEU A 6 12.76 13.69 14.85
CA LEU A 6 12.80 13.12 13.50
C LEU A 6 12.46 11.62 13.41
N PRO A 7 13.01 10.72 14.25
CA PRO A 7 12.72 9.29 14.14
C PRO A 7 11.27 8.96 14.52
N TRP A 8 10.69 9.70 15.47
CA TRP A 8 9.29 9.56 15.87
C TRP A 8 8.34 10.00 14.76
N LEU A 9 8.59 11.17 14.15
CA LEU A 9 7.80 11.66 13.01
C LEU A 9 7.85 10.67 11.83
N LYS A 10 9.03 10.16 11.50
CA LYS A 10 9.21 9.17 10.43
C LYS A 10 8.42 7.88 10.68
N ARG A 11 8.32 7.43 11.94
CA ARG A 11 7.52 6.25 12.30
C ARG A 11 6.02 6.52 12.16
N VAL A 12 5.55 7.65 12.69
CA VAL A 12 4.11 8.01 12.61
C VAL A 12 3.67 8.15 11.15
N THR A 13 4.47 8.79 10.30
CA THR A 13 4.15 8.92 8.88
C THR A 13 4.21 7.59 8.15
N ALA A 14 5.15 6.69 8.49
CA ALA A 14 5.20 5.35 7.92
C ALA A 14 3.95 4.52 8.28
N ILE A 15 3.50 4.58 9.53
CA ILE A 15 2.29 3.89 10.00
C ILE A 15 1.05 4.47 9.33
N ALA A 16 0.91 5.80 9.30
CA ALA A 16 -0.20 6.47 8.63
C ALA A 16 -0.27 6.10 7.14
N THR A 17 0.89 6.09 6.46
CA THR A 17 1.00 5.66 5.05
C THR A 17 0.58 4.20 4.89
N ALA A 18 1.04 3.30 5.77
CA ALA A 18 0.64 1.89 5.73
C ALA A 18 -0.88 1.70 5.89
N ILE A 19 -1.51 2.45 6.79
CA ILE A 19 -2.97 2.41 6.99
C ILE A 19 -3.70 2.88 5.73
N VAL A 20 -3.31 4.03 5.17
CA VAL A 20 -3.95 4.57 3.96
C VAL A 20 -3.78 3.63 2.77
N CYS A 21 -2.57 3.09 2.55
CA CYS A 21 -2.35 2.09 1.50
C CYS A 21 -3.19 0.82 1.73
N GLY A 22 -3.33 0.37 2.99
CA GLY A 22 -4.11 -0.83 3.31
C GLY A 22 -5.60 -0.65 3.05
N LEU A 23 -6.15 0.51 3.43
CA LEU A 23 -7.53 0.90 3.10
C LEU A 23 -7.73 0.95 1.59
N LEU A 24 -6.78 1.54 0.87
CA LEU A 24 -6.88 1.67 -0.58
C LEU A 24 -6.78 0.32 -1.29
N ALA A 25 -5.93 -0.60 -0.80
CA ALA A 25 -5.90 -2.00 -1.26
C ALA A 25 -7.25 -2.70 -1.06
N TRP A 26 -7.89 -2.50 0.10
CA TRP A 26 -9.22 -3.05 0.37
C TRP A 26 -10.30 -2.50 -0.56
N HIS A 27 -10.35 -1.19 -0.75
CA HIS A 27 -11.34 -0.55 -1.61
C HIS A 27 -11.15 -0.90 -3.08
N THR A 28 -9.91 -0.92 -3.56
CA THR A 28 -9.60 -1.31 -4.95
C THR A 28 -9.86 -2.79 -5.20
N PHE A 29 -9.63 -3.66 -4.22
CA PHE A 29 -10.01 -5.08 -4.33
C PHE A 29 -11.52 -5.25 -4.45
N ARG A 30 -12.30 -4.54 -3.61
CA ARG A 30 -13.76 -4.54 -3.70
C ARG A 30 -14.23 -4.03 -5.06
N PHE A 31 -13.62 -2.96 -5.56
CA PHE A 31 -13.95 -2.39 -6.87
C PHE A 31 -13.74 -3.41 -8.00
N VAL A 32 -12.57 -4.07 -8.05
CA VAL A 32 -12.28 -5.12 -9.04
C VAL A 32 -13.24 -6.30 -8.93
N ARG A 33 -13.61 -6.69 -7.70
CA ARG A 33 -14.59 -7.76 -7.47
C ARG A 33 -15.98 -7.37 -7.98
N ASP A 34 -16.40 -6.14 -7.73
CA ASP A 34 -17.70 -5.65 -8.14
C ASP A 34 -17.74 -5.50 -9.68
N GLU A 35 -16.65 -5.03 -10.31
CA GLU A 35 -16.53 -5.04 -11.78
C GLU A 35 -16.57 -6.43 -12.37
N ARG A 36 -15.91 -7.42 -11.74
CA ARG A 36 -15.98 -8.81 -12.19
C ARG A 36 -17.42 -9.35 -12.19
N MET A 37 -18.30 -8.84 -11.32
CA MET A 37 -19.68 -9.30 -11.20
C MET A 37 -20.66 -8.54 -12.10
N TYR A 38 -20.43 -7.26 -12.34
CA TYR A 38 -21.42 -6.37 -12.97
C TYR A 38 -20.92 -5.69 -14.26
N SER A 39 -19.65 -5.81 -14.62
CA SER A 39 -19.08 -5.19 -15.81
C SER A 39 -19.02 -6.17 -16.99
N ASP A 40 -19.79 -5.89 -18.03
CA ASP A 40 -19.65 -6.50 -19.37
C ASP A 40 -18.66 -5.72 -20.26
N VAL A 41 -17.91 -4.78 -19.68
CA VAL A 41 -17.00 -3.93 -20.43
C VAL A 41 -15.69 -4.69 -20.70
N GLU A 42 -15.43 -4.89 -21.99
CA GLU A 42 -14.19 -5.46 -22.49
C GLU A 42 -13.33 -4.37 -23.11
N VAL A 43 -12.05 -4.33 -22.76
CA VAL A 43 -11.07 -3.43 -23.37
C VAL A 43 -10.01 -4.30 -24.04
N ALA A 44 -9.86 -4.11 -25.36
CA ALA A 44 -8.94 -4.88 -26.19
C ALA A 44 -9.18 -6.41 -26.15
N GLY A 45 -10.43 -6.84 -26.00
CA GLY A 45 -10.81 -8.26 -25.93
C GLY A 45 -10.48 -8.93 -24.58
N LEU A 46 -10.08 -8.14 -23.58
CA LEU A 46 -9.90 -8.61 -22.20
C LEU A 46 -10.88 -7.87 -21.28
N PRO A 47 -11.37 -8.54 -20.22
CA PRO A 47 -12.27 -7.89 -19.30
C PRO A 47 -11.54 -6.81 -18.49
N VAL A 48 -12.21 -5.67 -18.27
CA VAL A 48 -11.60 -4.48 -17.66
C VAL A 48 -11.02 -4.74 -16.27
N TRP A 49 -11.65 -5.63 -15.48
CA TRP A 49 -11.19 -5.96 -14.13
C TRP A 49 -9.74 -6.47 -14.10
N LEU A 50 -9.25 -7.07 -15.19
CA LEU A 50 -7.87 -7.57 -15.28
C LEU A 50 -6.86 -6.41 -15.30
N TRP A 51 -7.16 -5.35 -16.04
CA TRP A 51 -6.36 -4.14 -16.08
C TRP A 51 -6.39 -3.42 -14.73
N GLN A 52 -7.54 -3.43 -14.06
CA GLN A 52 -7.71 -2.77 -12.78
C GLN A 52 -7.12 -3.54 -11.60
N ALA A 53 -6.92 -4.85 -11.72
CA ALA A 53 -6.30 -5.70 -10.70
C ALA A 53 -4.86 -5.27 -10.35
N ILE A 54 -4.21 -4.47 -11.19
CA ILE A 54 -2.91 -3.86 -10.87
C ILE A 54 -2.97 -2.90 -9.67
N LEU A 55 -4.11 -2.23 -9.47
CA LEU A 55 -4.31 -1.28 -8.36
C LEU A 55 -4.31 -1.97 -6.99
N PRO A 56 -5.16 -2.99 -6.71
CA PRO A 56 -5.12 -3.68 -5.43
C PRO A 56 -3.76 -4.36 -5.19
N PHE A 57 -3.12 -4.90 -6.24
CA PHE A 57 -1.77 -5.44 -6.11
C PHE A 57 -0.73 -4.39 -5.70
N GLY A 58 -0.74 -3.23 -6.37
CA GLY A 58 0.17 -2.13 -6.06
C GLY A 58 -0.01 -1.61 -4.64
N PHE A 59 -1.25 -1.37 -4.21
CA PHE A 59 -1.53 -0.90 -2.85
C PHE A 59 -1.25 -1.97 -1.79
N ALA A 60 -1.53 -3.25 -2.06
CA ALA A 60 -1.17 -4.34 -1.16
C ALA A 60 0.34 -4.43 -0.96
N LEU A 61 1.13 -4.35 -2.05
CA LEU A 61 2.59 -4.38 -1.99
C LEU A 61 3.16 -3.17 -1.23
N MET A 62 2.61 -1.97 -1.46
CA MET A 62 3.03 -0.77 -0.71
C MET A 62 2.69 -0.88 0.77
N THR A 63 1.48 -1.34 1.10
CA THR A 63 1.06 -1.61 2.48
C THR A 63 2.04 -2.56 3.16
N TRP A 64 2.34 -3.69 2.52
CA TRP A 64 3.31 -4.65 3.01
C TRP A 64 4.68 -3.99 3.24
N ARG A 65 5.20 -3.24 2.27
CA ARG A 65 6.50 -2.57 2.40
C ARG A 65 6.57 -1.59 3.57
N PHE A 66 5.55 -0.76 3.75
CA PHE A 66 5.51 0.20 4.85
C PHE A 66 5.29 -0.47 6.20
N LEU A 67 4.46 -1.51 6.27
CA LEU A 67 4.26 -2.30 7.49
C LEU A 67 5.57 -2.97 7.91
N PHE A 68 6.29 -3.60 6.97
CA PHE A 68 7.60 -4.20 7.23
C PHE A 68 8.63 -3.17 7.70
N ASN A 69 8.71 -2.01 7.04
CA ASN A 69 9.64 -0.97 7.45
C ASN A 69 9.29 -0.36 8.82
N ALA A 70 8.01 -0.32 9.19
CA ALA A 70 7.58 0.14 10.51
C ALA A 70 7.90 -0.89 11.61
N LEU A 71 7.73 -2.18 11.32
CA LEU A 71 7.93 -3.29 12.26
C LEU A 71 9.40 -3.70 12.43
N PHE A 72 10.21 -3.59 11.38
CA PHE A 72 11.65 -3.91 11.38
C PHE A 72 12.48 -2.63 11.24
N PRO A 73 12.63 -1.82 12.31
CA PRO A 73 13.51 -0.67 12.27
C PRO A 73 14.95 -1.16 12.00
N LYS A 74 15.58 -0.67 10.93
CA LYS A 74 17.03 -0.88 10.72
C LYS A 74 17.74 -0.44 11.99
N LEU A 75 18.50 -1.36 12.58
CA LEU A 75 19.33 -1.08 13.75
C LEU A 75 20.22 0.13 13.43
N PRO A 76 20.42 1.07 14.37
CA PRO A 76 21.40 2.12 14.20
C PRO A 76 22.73 1.48 13.82
N GLU A 77 23.30 1.86 12.67
CA GLU A 77 24.62 1.35 12.31
C GLU A 77 25.60 1.72 13.42
N PRO A 78 26.40 0.77 13.93
CA PRO A 78 27.39 1.06 14.95
C PRO A 78 28.35 2.09 14.36
N SER A 79 28.34 3.29 14.95
CA SER A 79 29.19 4.42 14.57
C SER A 79 30.65 3.96 14.52
N ARG A 80 31.19 3.83 13.32
CA ARG A 80 32.64 3.72 13.08
C ARG A 80 33.30 5.07 13.24
#